data_AF-A0A0U1KIG6-F1
#
_entry.id   AF-A0A0U1KIG6-F1
#
_cell.length_a   1.000
_cell.length_b   1.000
_cell.length_c   1.000
_cell.angle_alpha   90.00
_cell.angle_beta   90.00
_cell.angle_gamma   90.00
#
_symmetry.space_group_name_H-M   'P 1'
#
loop_
_entity.id
_entity.type
_entity.pdbx_description
1 polymer ?
#
loop_
_entity_poly.entity_id
_entity_poly.type
_entity_poly.pdbx_seq_one_letter_code
_entity_poly.pdbx_strand_id
1 'polypeptide(L)' 'MAFRKKIKEKELNKRLLQDIFRLKDEWAKMQGIIDISVEPSEIGMYEVKVAEAKYFYLLREARHRGVSAQ' A
#
# COMPACT_ATOMS: atom_id res chain seq x y z
N MET A 1 -31.91 -1.75 -4.63
CA MET A 1 -30.82 -1.80 -3.62
C MET A 1 -29.52 -2.45 -4.13
N ALA A 2 -29.55 -3.59 -4.85
CA ALA A 2 -28.35 -4.31 -5.30
C ALA A 2 -27.42 -3.52 -6.24
N PHE A 3 -27.97 -2.70 -7.15
CA PHE A 3 -27.18 -1.87 -8.07
C PHE A 3 -26.30 -0.85 -7.33
N ARG A 4 -26.87 -0.17 -6.33
CA ARG A 4 -26.14 0.79 -5.47
C ARG A 4 -25.02 0.11 -4.69
N LYS A 5 -25.24 -1.13 -4.24
CA LYS A 5 -24.22 -1.96 -3.56
C LYS A 5 -23.05 -2.25 -4.50
N LYS A 6 -23.31 -2.69 -5.73
CA LYS A 6 -22.27 -2.95 -6.74
C LYS A 6 -21.43 -1.71 -7.08
N ILE A 7 -22.07 -0.54 -7.20
CA ILE A 7 -21.35 0.72 -7.44
C ILE A 7 -20.42 1.04 -6.27
N LYS A 8 -20.91 0.92 -5.03
CA LYS A 8 -20.12 1.19 -3.82
C LYS A 8 -18.93 0.24 -3.71
N GLU A 9 -19.13 -1.03 -4.02
CA GLU A 9 -18.06 -2.05 -4.04
C GLU A 9 -16.99 -1.74 -5.07
N LYS A 10 -17.38 -1.34 -6.29
CA LYS A 10 -16.46 -0.91 -7.34
C LYS A 10 -15.62 0.30 -6.92
N GLU A 11 -16.25 1.28 -6.28
CA GLU A 11 -15.56 2.47 -5.78
C GLU A 11 -14.58 2.14 -4.65
N LEU A 12 -14.97 1.26 -3.71
CA LEU A 12 -14.07 0.79 -2.65
C LEU A 12 -12.86 0.03 -3.22
N ASN A 13 -13.07 -0.82 -4.22
CA ASN A 13 -11.99 -1.54 -4.88
C ASN A 13 -11.06 -0.58 -5.63
N LYS A 14 -11.61 0.44 -6.30
CA LYS A 14 -10.80 1.49 -6.93
C LYS A 14 -9.91 2.21 -5.91
N ARG A 15 -10.47 2.60 -4.77
CA ARG A 15 -9.70 3.26 -3.69
C ARG A 15 -8.62 2.35 -3.12
N LEU A 16 -8.94 1.07 -2.88
CA LEU A 16 -7.96 0.09 -2.42
C LEU A 16 -6.76 0.00 -3.37
N LEU A 17 -7.00 -0.06 -4.68
CA LEU A 17 -5.92 -0.09 -5.68
C LEU A 17 -5.11 1.21 -5.67
N GLN A 18 -5.76 2.37 -5.58
CA GLN A 18 -5.08 3.67 -5.48
C GLN A 18 -4.19 3.75 -4.24
N ASP A 19 -4.67 3.29 -3.09
CA ASP A 19 -3.88 3.24 -1.85
C ASP A 19 -2.71 2.26 -1.95
N ILE A 20 -2.86 1.12 -2.62
CA ILE A 20 -1.75 0.19 -2.88
C ILE A 20 -0.63 0.87 -3.67
N PHE A 21 -0.97 1.57 -4.77
CA PHE A 21 0.04 2.28 -5.56
C PHE A 21 0.73 3.39 -4.76
N ARG A 22 -0.05 4.16 -4.00
CA ARG A 22 0.47 5.21 -3.14
C ARG A 22 1.44 4.65 -2.09
N LEU A 23 1.06 3.59 -1.39
CA LEU A 23 1.90 2.96 -0.37
C LEU A 23 3.15 2.32 -0.97
N LYS A 24 3.07 1.78 -2.20
CA LYS A 24 4.24 1.28 -2.92
C LYS A 24 5.25 2.39 -3.15
N ASP A 25 4.79 3.55 -3.65
CA ASP A 25 5.65 4.69 -3.93
C ASP A 25 6.23 5.31 -2.65
N GLU A 26 5.42 5.41 -1.59
CA GLU A 26 5.87 5.87 -0.27
C GLU A 26 6.96 4.94 0.28
N TRP A 27 6.73 3.63 0.31
CA TRP A 27 7.71 2.65 0.77
C TRP A 27 8.98 2.68 -0.08
N ALA A 28 8.87 2.68 -1.41
CA ALA A 28 10.03 2.71 -2.31
C ALA A 28 10.91 3.96 -2.11
N LYS A 29 10.28 5.13 -1.91
CA LYS A 29 11.01 6.37 -1.59
C LYS A 29 11.73 6.29 -0.26
N MET A 30 11.05 5.82 0.78
CA MET A 30 11.65 5.66 2.12
C MET A 30 12.81 4.65 2.09
N GLN A 31 12.62 3.50 1.43
CA GLN A 31 13.65 2.49 1.25
C GLN A 31 14.87 3.07 0.52
N GLY A 32 14.66 3.82 -0.57
CA GLY A 32 15.74 4.46 -1.32
C GLY A 32 16.56 5.45 -0.48
N ILE A 33 15.95 6.14 0.49
CA ILE A 33 16.69 7.02 1.43
C ILE A 33 17.56 6.18 2.37
N ILE A 34 17.04 5.07 2.91
CA ILE A 34 17.82 4.17 3.78
C ILE A 34 19.00 3.57 3.01
N ASP A 35 18.78 3.13 1.77
CA ASP A 35 19.78 2.44 0.95
C ASP A 35 21.00 3.33 0.64
N ILE A 36 20.83 4.65 0.57
CA ILE A 36 21.93 5.62 0.35
C ILE A 36 22.48 6.22 1.64
N SER A 37 21.89 5.90 2.80
CA SER A 37 22.32 6.46 4.08
C SER A 37 23.55 5.73 4.59
N VAL A 38 24.61 6.49 4.91
CA VAL A 38 25.83 5.92 5.53
C VAL A 38 25.54 5.41 6.95
N GLU A 39 24.70 6.13 7.69
CA GLU A 39 24.21 5.73 9.00
C GLU A 39 22.71 6.10 9.12
N PRO A 40 21.81 5.19 8.72
CA PRO A 40 20.38 5.42 8.85
C PRO A 40 19.96 5.43 10.32
N SER A 41 19.06 6.35 10.69
CA SER A 41 18.52 6.40 12.05
C SER A 41 17.63 5.20 12.35
N GLU A 42 17.60 4.76 13.62
CA GLU A 42 16.71 3.67 14.06
C GLU A 42 15.24 3.98 13.76
N ILE A 43 14.81 5.22 13.97
CA ILE A 43 13.46 5.67 13.67
C ILE A 43 13.18 5.57 12.16
N GLY A 44 14.12 6.00 11.31
CA GLY A 44 13.98 5.89 9.86
C GLY A 44 13.83 4.44 9.41
N MET A 45 14.66 3.54 9.94
CA MET A 45 14.55 2.10 9.65
C MET A 45 13.20 1.52 10.11
N TYR A 46 12.72 1.92 11.28
CA TYR A 46 11.40 1.52 11.78
C TYR A 46 10.27 2.02 10.88
N GLU A 47 10.29 3.28 10.46
CA GLU A 47 9.28 3.86 9.57
C GLU A 47 9.20 3.13 8.24
N VAL A 48 10.34 2.77 7.65
CA VAL A 48 10.40 1.98 6.41
C VAL A 48 9.73 0.62 6.60
N LYS A 49 9.98 -0.05 7.73
CA LYS A 49 9.33 -1.33 8.06
C LYS A 49 7.82 -1.20 8.27
N VAL A 50 7.36 -0.10 8.86
CA VAL A 50 5.92 0.18 8.98
C VAL A 50 5.30 0.43 7.61
N ALA A 51 5.96 1.19 6.73
CA ALA A 51 5.49 1.45 5.37
C ALA A 51 5.40 0.15 4.54
N GLU A 52 6.43 -0.70 4.64
CA GLU A 52 6.47 -2.04 4.06
C GLU A 52 5.27 -2.88 4.51
N ALA A 53 5.03 -2.98 5.82
CA ALA A 53 3.93 -3.74 6.39
C ALA A 53 2.55 -3.25 5.89
N LYS A 54 2.34 -1.93 5.82
CA LYS A 54 1.09 -1.34 5.30
C LYS A 54 0.87 -1.70 3.83
N TYR A 55 1.90 -1.60 2.99
CA TYR A 55 1.82 -1.95 1.58
C TYR A 55 1.45 -3.42 1.38
N PHE A 56 2.17 -4.34 2.03
CA PHE A 56 1.91 -5.77 1.91
C PHE A 56 0.56 -6.19 2.49
N TYR A 57 0.09 -5.52 3.55
CA TYR A 57 -1.26 -5.74 4.08
C TYR A 57 -2.33 -5.45 3.03
N LEU A 58 -2.26 -4.31 2.32
CA LEU A 58 -3.25 -4.00 1.28
C LEU A 58 -3.16 -4.94 0.07
N LEU A 59 -1.96 -5.42 -0.29
CA LEU A 59 -1.83 -6.48 -1.31
C LEU A 59 -2.55 -7.77 -0.92
N ARG A 60 -2.48 -8.17 0.36
CA ARG A 60 -3.22 -9.33 0.88
C ARG A 60 -4.73 -9.08 0.82
N GLU A 61 -5.18 -7.89 1.18
CA GLU A 61 -6.59 -7.51 1.12
C GLU A 61 -7.12 -7.51 -0.32
N ALA A 62 -6.35 -7.00 -1.28
CA ALA A 62 -6.71 -7.03 -2.69
C ALA A 62 -6.85 -8.47 -3.21
N ARG A 63 -5.93 -9.36 -2.83
CA ARG A 63 -6.02 -10.79 -3.13
C ARG A 63 -7.28 -11.42 -2.52
N HIS A 64 -7.59 -11.12 -1.26
CA HIS A 64 -8.80 -11.62 -0.60
C HIS A 64 -10.09 -11.19 -1.32
N ARG A 65 -10.10 -9.96 -1.86
CA ARG A 65 -11.21 -9.40 -2.64
C ARG A 65 -11.24 -9.82 -4.11
N GLY A 66 -10.23 -10.56 -4.59
CA GLY A 66 -10.11 -10.94 -5.99
C GLY A 66 -9.89 -9.77 -6.95
N VAL A 67 -9.31 -8.66 -6.46
CA VAL A 67 -8.98 -7.49 -7.28
C VAL A 67 -7.48 -7.39 -7.48
N SER A 68 -7.05 -7.25 -8.73
CA SER A 68 -5.62 -7.14 -9.08
C SER A 68 -5.27 -5.71 -9.39
N ALA A 69 -4.15 -5.23 -8.83
CA ALA A 69 -3.42 -4.10 -9.36
C ALA A 69 -2.62 -4.61 -10.57
N GLN A 70 -3.23 -4.61 -11.75
CA GLN A 70 -2.49 -4.82 -13.01
C GLN A 70 -1.93 -3.49 -13.50
#